data_AF-A0A950A7R4-F1
#
_entry.id   AF-A0A950A7R4-F1
#
_cell.length_a   1.000
_cell.length_b   1.000
_cell.length_c   1.000
_cell.angle_alpha   90.00
_cell.angle_beta   90.00
_cell.angle_gamma   90.00
#
_symmetry.space_group_name_H-M   'P 1'
#
loop_
_entity.id
_entity.type
_entity.pdbx_description
1 polymer ?
#
loop_
_entity_poly.entity_id
_entity_poly.type
_entity_poly.pdbx_seq_one_letter_code
_entity_poly.pdbx_strand_id
1 'polypeptide(L)'
;MKRKLEMLSPIGLLSAALVLGMAALAIAAASPSVTTGSDSHVTDTSAELLGTINPNGNSTAYYFEWGLTAAYGVASVEHSAG
;
A
#
# COMPACT_ATOMS: atom_id res chain seq x y z
N MET A 1 44.15 25.95 49.30
CA MET A 1 43.57 27.24 49.71
C MET A 1 43.29 28.08 48.46
N LYS A 2 42.03 28.50 48.23
CA LYS A 2 41.62 29.73 47.50
C LYS A 2 42.05 29.82 46.01
N ARG A 3 41.19 29.90 44.99
CA ARG A 3 39.96 30.70 44.83
C ARG A 3 39.27 30.39 43.49
N LYS A 4 37.95 30.29 43.57
CA LYS A 4 36.94 30.58 42.54
C LYS A 4 37.25 31.91 41.80
N LEU A 5 37.23 31.91 40.48
CA LEU A 5 36.76 33.04 39.66
C LEU A 5 36.20 32.48 38.34
N GLU A 6 34.88 32.55 38.23
CA GLU A 6 34.09 32.29 37.04
C GLU A 6 34.28 33.45 36.06
N MET A 7 34.21 33.22 34.74
CA MET A 7 33.40 34.04 33.80
C MET A 7 33.61 33.64 32.32
N LEU A 8 32.52 33.15 31.72
CA LEU A 8 32.02 33.49 30.37
C LEU A 8 32.73 32.89 29.12
N SER A 9 32.21 31.74 28.67
CA SER A 9 31.62 31.38 27.33
C SER A 9 32.23 31.96 26.02
N PRO A 10 32.09 31.30 24.82
CA PRO A 10 31.00 30.39 24.47
C PRO A 10 31.34 29.16 23.61
N ILE A 11 30.34 28.28 23.63
CA ILE A 11 30.06 27.13 22.79
C ILE A 11 30.08 27.49 21.29
N GLY A 12 30.77 26.70 20.49
CA GLY A 12 30.73 26.64 19.01
C GLY A 12 31.88 25.75 18.54
N LEU A 13 31.76 24.76 17.66
CA LEU A 13 30.78 24.39 16.65
C LEU A 13 30.66 22.84 16.67
N LEU A 14 29.45 22.29 16.70
CA LEU A 14 28.71 21.82 15.52
C LEU A 14 29.41 20.69 14.75
N SER A 15 29.05 19.45 15.06
CA SER A 15 28.92 18.40 14.05
C SER A 15 27.52 17.81 14.23
N ALA A 16 26.56 18.48 13.61
CA ALA A 16 25.23 17.96 13.41
C ALA A 16 25.34 16.77 12.44
N ALA A 17 25.27 15.55 12.96
CA ALA A 17 24.78 14.45 12.16
C ALA A 17 23.27 14.67 12.01
N LEU A 18 22.92 15.44 10.98
CA LEU A 18 21.56 15.58 10.51
C LEU A 18 21.08 14.17 10.13
N VAL A 19 20.36 13.51 11.05
CA VAL A 19 19.47 12.42 10.64
C VAL A 19 18.44 13.11 9.74
N LEU A 20 18.64 12.96 8.43
CA LEU A 20 17.70 13.46 7.43
C LEU A 20 16.41 12.68 7.67
N GLY A 21 15.51 13.27 8.45
CA GLY A 21 14.15 12.77 8.59
C GLY A 21 13.55 12.76 7.19
N MET A 22 13.54 11.61 6.54
CA MET A 22 12.67 11.40 5.40
C MET A 22 11.26 11.51 5.96
N ALA A 23 10.67 12.71 5.88
CA ALA A 23 9.23 12.85 5.91
C ALA A 23 8.75 12.10 4.67
N ALA A 24 8.39 10.84 4.84
CA ALA A 24 7.62 10.12 3.85
C ALA A 24 6.32 10.92 3.71
N LEU A 25 6.16 11.59 2.57
CA LEU A 25 4.86 12.12 2.17
C LEU A 25 3.96 10.90 1.99
N ALA A 26 3.18 10.57 3.02
CA ALA A 26 2.10 9.61 2.88
C ALA A 26 1.03 10.29 2.00
N ILE A 27 1.10 10.05 0.69
CA ILE A 27 -0.06 10.26 -0.18
C ILE A 27 -1.14 9.31 0.36
N ALA A 28 -2.27 9.88 0.79
CA ALA A 28 -3.43 9.08 1.14
C ALA A 28 -3.85 8.31 -0.12
N ALA A 29 -3.54 7.02 -0.16
CA ALA A 29 -3.93 6.13 -1.24
C ALA A 29 -5.46 5.96 -1.21
N ALA A 30 -6.14 6.32 -2.30
CA ALA A 30 -7.60 6.21 -2.39
C ALA A 30 -8.03 4.74 -2.36
N SER A 31 -9.28 4.44 -1.96
CA SER A 31 -9.78 3.06 -1.98
C SER A 31 -9.61 2.42 -3.36
N PRO A 32 -9.25 1.12 -3.46
CA PRO A 32 -9.18 0.43 -4.73
C PRO A 32 -10.51 0.52 -5.48
N SER A 33 -10.47 0.65 -6.81
CA SER A 33 -11.66 0.58 -7.65
C SER A 33 -11.59 -0.65 -8.54
N VAL A 34 -12.71 -1.37 -8.65
CA VAL A 34 -12.83 -2.57 -9.48
C VAL A 34 -13.98 -2.41 -10.45
N THR A 35 -13.76 -2.84 -11.69
CA THR A 35 -14.80 -2.97 -12.71
C THR A 35 -14.77 -4.39 -13.23
N THR A 36 -15.86 -5.13 -13.06
CA THR A 36 -16.08 -6.40 -13.73
C THR A 36 -16.49 -6.14 -15.18
N GLY A 37 -15.77 -6.73 -16.12
CA GLY A 37 -16.15 -6.75 -17.53
C GLY A 37 -17.22 -7.79 -17.82
N SER A 38 -17.73 -7.79 -19.05
CA SER A 38 -18.61 -8.84 -19.54
C SER A 38 -17.88 -10.17 -19.59
N ASP A 39 -18.60 -11.27 -19.36
CA ASP A 39 -18.11 -12.61 -19.63
C ASP A 39 -17.89 -12.84 -21.14
N SER A 40 -16.84 -13.57 -21.48
CA SER A 40 -16.53 -14.00 -22.84
C SER A 40 -16.22 -15.50 -22.90
N HIS A 41 -16.20 -16.07 -24.09
CA HIS A 41 -15.82 -17.48 -24.34
C HIS A 41 -16.53 -18.51 -23.44
N VAL A 42 -17.83 -18.30 -23.19
CA VAL A 42 -18.62 -19.23 -22.38
C VAL A 42 -18.88 -20.52 -23.17
N THR A 43 -18.49 -21.65 -22.58
CA THR A 43 -18.78 -23.02 -23.03
C THR A 43 -19.55 -23.75 -21.94
N ASP A 44 -19.91 -25.02 -22.18
CA ASP A 44 -20.58 -25.85 -21.18
C ASP A 44 -19.76 -26.04 -19.88
N THR A 45 -18.44 -25.83 -19.93
CA THR A 45 -17.53 -26.11 -18.80
C THR A 45 -16.52 -25.01 -18.47
N SER A 46 -16.48 -23.93 -19.25
CA SER A 46 -15.53 -22.83 -19.07
C SER A 46 -16.14 -21.48 -19.39
N ALA A 47 -15.65 -20.43 -18.76
CA ALA A 47 -15.95 -19.05 -19.11
C ALA A 47 -14.72 -18.19 -18.85
N GLU A 48 -14.60 -17.08 -19.56
CA GLU A 48 -13.59 -16.05 -19.32
C GLU A 48 -14.23 -14.89 -18.56
N LEU A 49 -13.69 -14.61 -17.36
CA LEU A 49 -14.11 -13.50 -16.51
C LEU A 49 -13.13 -12.35 -16.67
N LEU A 50 -13.61 -11.22 -17.20
CA LEU A 50 -12.80 -10.03 -17.40
C LEU A 50 -12.99 -9.07 -16.22
N GLY A 51 -11.90 -8.40 -15.82
CA GLY A 51 -11.94 -7.41 -14.75
C GLY A 51 -10.74 -6.49 -14.78
N THR A 52 -10.97 -5.23 -14.43
CA THR A 52 -9.91 -4.23 -14.27
C THR A 52 -9.90 -3.76 -12.82
N ILE A 53 -8.72 -3.79 -12.20
CA ILE A 53 -8.50 -3.31 -10.84
C ILE A 53 -7.53 -2.14 -10.90
N ASN A 54 -7.88 -1.06 -10.22
CA ASN A 54 -6.97 0.02 -9.90
C ASN A 54 -6.76 0.06 -8.37
N PRO A 55 -5.59 -0.38 -7.87
CA PRO A 55 -5.26 -0.39 -6.44
C PRO A 55 -5.14 0.99 -5.80
N ASN A 56 -5.03 2.06 -6.60
CA ASN A 56 -4.87 3.43 -6.13
C ASN A 56 -3.69 3.63 -5.13
N GLY A 57 -2.62 2.82 -5.28
CA GLY A 57 -1.42 2.88 -4.44
C GLY A 57 -1.50 2.09 -3.13
N ASN A 58 -2.60 1.36 -2.90
CA ASN A 58 -2.72 0.43 -1.76
C ASN A 58 -2.29 -0.98 -2.15
N SER A 59 -1.71 -1.71 -1.18
CA SER A 59 -1.54 -3.15 -1.33
C SER A 59 -2.92 -3.79 -1.46
N THR A 60 -3.21 -4.37 -2.62
CA THR A 60 -4.54 -4.87 -2.99
C THR A 60 -4.41 -6.26 -3.57
N ALA A 61 -5.27 -7.16 -3.11
CA ALA A 61 -5.37 -8.51 -3.64
C ALA A 61 -6.78 -8.78 -4.17
N TYR A 62 -6.90 -9.75 -5.07
CA TYR A 62 -8.17 -10.12 -5.70
C TYR A 62 -8.22 -11.61 -6.02
N TYR A 63 -9.44 -12.10 -6.17
CA TYR A 63 -9.76 -13.44 -6.63
C TYR A 63 -11.15 -13.41 -7.29
N PHE A 64 -11.47 -14.44 -8.07
CA PHE A 64 -12.80 -14.61 -8.64
C PHE A 64 -13.56 -15.69 -7.88
N GLU A 65 -14.85 -15.44 -7.62
CA GLU A 65 -15.79 -16.44 -7.12
C GLU A 65 -16.83 -16.76 -8.18
N TRP A 66 -17.16 -18.04 -8.33
CA TRP A 66 -18.20 -18.49 -9.23
C TRP A 66 -18.94 -19.70 -8.65
N GLY A 67 -20.18 -19.89 -9.14
CA GLY A 67 -21.02 -21.01 -8.74
C GLY A 67 -22.40 -20.90 -9.37
N LEU A 68 -23.18 -21.98 -9.24
CA LEU A 68 -24.53 -22.07 -9.81
C LEU A 68 -25.59 -21.30 -9.01
N THR A 69 -25.21 -20.73 -7.87
CA THR A 69 -26.09 -19.98 -6.97
C THR A 69 -25.42 -18.67 -6.57
N ALA A 70 -26.20 -17.74 -6.02
CA ALA A 70 -25.69 -16.48 -5.48
C ALA A 70 -24.75 -16.66 -4.27
N ALA A 71 -24.73 -17.85 -3.64
CA ALA A 71 -23.75 -18.17 -2.60
C ALA A 71 -22.37 -18.51 -3.18
N TYR A 72 -22.24 -18.59 -4.52
CA TYR A 72 -21.06 -19.09 -5.21
C TYR A 72 -20.61 -20.44 -4.63
N GLY A 73 -19.31 -20.73 -4.59
CA GLY A 73 -18.80 -21.96 -3.98
C GLY A 73 -17.45 -22.44 -4.52
N VAL A 74 -16.94 -21.82 -5.59
CA VAL A 74 -15.61 -22.04 -6.11
C VAL A 74 -14.89 -20.70 -6.21
N ALA A 75 -13.62 -20.68 -5.81
CA ALA A 75 -12.76 -19.51 -5.87
C ALA A 75 -11.45 -19.81 -6.59
N SER A 76 -10.90 -18.82 -7.29
CA SER A 76 -9.53 -18.87 -7.77
C SER A 76 -8.54 -18.72 -6.61
N VAL A 77 -7.25 -18.92 -6.89
CA VAL A 77 -6.21 -18.44 -5.97
C VAL A 77 -6.24 -16.91 -5.91
N GLU A 78 -5.68 -16.37 -4.84
CA GLU A 78 -5.51 -14.95 -4.67
C GLU A 78 -4.36 -14.43 -5.55
N HIS A 79 -4.57 -13.26 -6.13
CA HIS A 79 -3.62 -12.55 -6.97
C HIS A 79 -3.37 -11.15 -6.42
N SER A 80 -2.14 -10.66 -6.51
CA SER A 80 -1.81 -9.26 -6.19
C SER A 80 -2.21 -8.34 -7.35
N ALA A 81 -2.86 -7.22 -7.03
CA ALA A 81 -3.18 -6.15 -7.96
C ALA A 81 -2.26 -4.93 -7.85
N GLY A 82 -1.49 -4.83 -6.76
CA GLY A 82 -0.59 -3.73 -6.42
C GLY A 82 -0.10 -3.84 -4.99
#